data_AF-A0A3B5B709-F1
#
_entry.id   AF-A0A3B5B709-F1
#
_cell.length_a   1.000
_cell.length_b   1.000
_cell.length_c   1.000
_cell.angle_alpha   90.00
_cell.angle_beta   90.00
_cell.angle_gamma   90.00
#
_symmetry.space_group_name_H-M   'P 1'
#
loop_
_entity.id
_entity.type
_entity.pdbx_description
1 polymer ?
#
loop_
_entity_poly.entity_id
_entity_poly.type
_entity_poly.pdbx_seq_one_letter_code
_entity_poly.pdbx_strand_id
1 'polypeptide(L)'
;MIRDLSKMYPPARHPVPHQPGQPFKFTVTESCDRIKEEFQFLQAQYHSLKLECEKLASEKTEMQRHYVMYYEMSYGLNIEMHKQLFTEDSCRLPLNEALILMHMKKCHRT
;
A
#
# COMPACT_ATOMS: atom_id res chain seq x y z
N MET A 1 -9.97 -9.49 -5.56
CA MET A 1 -9.07 -9.43 -4.37
C MET A 1 -9.88 -9.25 -3.10
N ILE A 2 -10.84 -10.15 -2.86
CA ILE A 2 -11.54 -10.25 -1.58
C ILE A 2 -10.71 -11.25 -0.80
N ARG A 3 -9.75 -10.78 0.01
CA ARG A 3 -9.06 -11.66 0.96
C ARG A 3 -10.12 -12.14 1.94
N ASP A 4 -10.33 -13.45 1.93
CA ASP A 4 -11.17 -14.24 2.83
C ASP A 4 -11.35 -13.60 4.22
N LEU A 5 -12.47 -12.88 4.39
CA LEU A 5 -12.91 -12.35 5.68
C LEU A 5 -13.16 -13.50 6.69
N SER A 6 -13.29 -14.74 6.19
CA SER A 6 -13.46 -15.96 6.97
C SER A 6 -12.25 -16.33 7.84
N LYS A 7 -11.04 -15.86 7.49
CA LYS A 7 -9.82 -16.15 8.26
C LYS A 7 -9.58 -15.19 9.43
N MET A 8 -10.27 -14.04 9.45
CA MET A 8 -10.09 -13.02 10.48
C MET A 8 -11.04 -13.18 11.68
N TYR A 9 -12.12 -13.96 11.52
CA TYR A 9 -13.01 -14.33 12.61
C TYR A 9 -12.92 -15.84 12.86
N PRO A 10 -12.65 -16.31 14.09
CA PRO A 10 -12.79 -17.72 14.39
C PRO A 10 -14.25 -18.13 14.15
N PRO A 11 -14.52 -19.33 13.58
CA PRO A 11 -15.88 -19.83 13.53
C PRO A 11 -16.40 -19.86 14.96
N ALA A 12 -17.49 -19.14 15.20
CA ALA A 12 -18.21 -19.21 16.47
C ALA A 12 -18.58 -20.68 16.70
N ARG A 13 -17.81 -21.39 17.54
CA ARG A 13 -18.22 -22.66 18.10
C ARG A 13 -19.40 -22.34 19.02
N HIS A 14 -20.59 -22.36 18.45
CA HIS A 14 -21.82 -22.34 19.21
C HIS A 14 -21.72 -23.45 20.27
N PRO A 15 -21.87 -23.14 21.57
CA PRO A 15 -22.06 -24.18 22.56
C PRO A 15 -23.32 -24.95 22.15
N VAL A 16 -23.20 -26.27 22.07
CA VAL A 16 -24.33 -27.19 21.89
C VAL A 16 -25.41 -26.82 22.92
N PRO A 17 -26.70 -26.77 22.54
CA PRO A 17 -27.79 -26.49 23.49
C PRO A 17 -27.72 -27.48 24.65
N HIS A 18 -27.47 -26.95 25.84
CA HIS A 18 -27.27 -27.75 27.04
C HIS A 18 -28.58 -28.46 27.40
N GLN A 19 -28.55 -29.78 27.58
CA GLN A 19 -29.70 -30.53 28.07
C GLN A 19 -29.96 -30.19 29.55
N PRO A 20 -31.22 -29.98 29.97
CA PRO A 20 -31.57 -29.67 31.35
C PRO A 20 -31.47 -30.96 32.19
N GLY A 21 -30.40 -31.13 32.98
CA GLY A 21 -30.32 -32.26 33.91
C GLY A 21 -28.94 -32.66 34.42
N GLN A 22 -27.84 -32.14 33.87
CA GLN A 22 -26.50 -32.44 34.37
C GLN A 22 -26.10 -31.47 35.51
N PRO A 23 -25.61 -31.95 36.67
CA PRO A 23 -25.07 -31.09 37.71
C PRO A 23 -23.89 -30.30 37.13
N PHE A 24 -24.10 -28.99 37.01
CA PHE A 24 -23.17 -28.02 36.45
C PHE A 24 -21.94 -27.89 37.36
N LYS A 25 -20.97 -28.78 37.22
CA LYS A 25 -19.63 -28.60 37.79
C LYS A 25 -18.71 -28.09 36.71
N PHE A 26 -18.95 -26.87 36.26
CA PHE A 26 -17.92 -26.10 35.57
C PHE A 26 -16.81 -25.87 36.60
N THR A 27 -15.76 -26.69 36.54
CA THR A 27 -14.68 -26.54 37.51
C THR A 27 -13.84 -25.34 37.11
N VAL A 28 -13.43 -24.55 38.11
CA VAL A 28 -12.58 -23.36 37.89
C VAL A 28 -11.33 -23.73 37.06
N THR A 29 -10.82 -24.95 37.25
CA THR A 29 -9.70 -25.53 36.48
C THR A 29 -9.97 -25.59 34.98
N GLU A 30 -11.09 -26.19 34.55
CA GLU A 30 -11.47 -26.27 33.12
C GLU A 30 -11.67 -24.88 32.50
N SER A 31 -12.14 -23.92 33.30
CA SER A 31 -12.29 -22.53 32.89
C SER A 31 -10.92 -21.90 32.62
N CYS A 32 -9.98 -22.09 33.53
CA CYS A 32 -8.61 -21.60 33.41
C CYS A 32 -7.89 -22.20 32.19
N ASP A 33 -8.08 -23.50 31.93
CA ASP A 33 -7.48 -24.17 30.77
C ASP A 33 -8.01 -23.61 29.45
N ARG A 34 -9.33 -23.40 29.33
CA ARG A 34 -9.93 -22.76 28.16
C ARG A 34 -9.41 -21.34 27.94
N ILE A 35 -9.32 -20.53 28.99
CA ILE A 35 -8.78 -19.16 28.90
C ILE A 35 -7.32 -19.20 28.45
N LYS A 36 -6.53 -20.16 28.93
CA LYS A 36 -5.13 -20.33 28.54
C LYS A 36 -5.00 -20.70 27.06
N GLU A 37 -5.83 -21.60 26.56
CA GLU A 37 -5.86 -21.96 25.13
C GLU A 37 -6.28 -20.77 24.25
N GLU A 38 -7.34 -20.05 24.65
CA GLU A 38 -7.80 -18.86 23.93
C GLU A 38 -6.71 -17.77 23.90
N PHE A 39 -5.98 -17.57 25.00
CA PHE A 39 -4.87 -16.63 25.06
C PHE A 39 -3.69 -17.05 24.17
N GLN A 40 -3.30 -18.33 24.20
CA GLN A 40 -2.24 -18.84 23.33
C GLN A 40 -2.59 -18.73 21.85
N PHE A 41 -3.85 -19.01 21.50
CA PHE A 41 -4.36 -18.82 20.16
C PHE A 41 -4.29 -17.35 19.73
N LEU A 42 -4.76 -16.43 20.58
CA LEU A 42 -4.70 -15.00 20.32
C LEU A 42 -3.26 -14.51 20.18
N GLN A 43 -2.34 -15.01 21.01
CA GLN A 43 -0.91 -14.70 20.93
C GLN A 43 -0.30 -15.15 19.60
N ALA A 44 -0.64 -16.35 19.12
CA ALA A 44 -0.18 -16.86 17.83
C ALA A 44 -0.72 -16.03 16.65
N GLN A 45 -2.00 -15.62 16.73
CA GLN A 45 -2.58 -14.72 15.72
C GLN A 45 -1.89 -13.35 15.71
N TYR A 46 -1.67 -12.76 16.87
CA TYR A 46 -0.96 -11.49 16.98
C TYR A 46 0.45 -11.57 16.39
N HIS A 47 1.19 -12.63 16.68
CA HIS A 47 2.53 -12.82 16.12
C HIS A 47 2.50 -12.93 14.59
N SER A 48 1.54 -13.67 14.05
CA SER A 48 1.37 -13.82 12.60
C SER A 48 1.03 -12.49 11.94
N LEU A 49 0.12 -11.73 12.53
CA LEU A 49 -0.27 -10.40 12.06
C LEU A 49 0.90 -9.42 12.13
N LYS A 50 1.70 -9.45 13.20
CA LYS A 50 2.89 -8.61 13.35
C LYS A 50 3.87 -8.83 12.20
N LEU A 51 4.14 -10.08 11.84
CA LEU A 51 5.03 -10.41 10.71
C LEU A 51 4.45 -9.91 9.37
N GLU A 52 3.14 -10.01 9.17
CA GLU A 52 2.48 -9.46 7.99
C GLU A 52 2.60 -7.93 7.93
N CYS A 53 2.45 -7.23 9.07
CA CYS A 53 2.66 -5.79 9.15
C CYS A 53 4.10 -5.39 8.84
N GLU A 54 5.09 -6.11 9.37
CA GLU A 54 6.51 -5.86 9.08
C GLU A 54 6.82 -6.05 7.58
N LYS A 55 6.27 -7.10 6.97
CA LYS A 55 6.37 -7.33 5.53
C LYS A 55 5.76 -6.18 4.73
N LEU A 56 4.53 -5.77 5.05
CA LEU A 56 3.86 -4.66 4.37
C LEU A 56 4.63 -3.33 4.51
N ALA A 57 5.24 -3.08 5.67
CA ALA A 57 6.06 -1.90 5.88
C ALA A 57 7.32 -1.90 4.98
N SER A 58 7.94 -3.06 4.80
CA SER A 58 9.06 -3.23 3.86
C SER A 58 8.64 -2.98 2.41
N GLU A 59 7.55 -3.62 1.97
CA GLU A 59 6.99 -3.44 0.62
C GLU A 59 6.62 -1.97 0.33
N LYS A 60 6.03 -1.27 1.32
CA LYS A 60 5.73 0.17 1.21
C LYS A 60 7.00 0.99 0.99
N THR A 61 8.07 0.68 1.70
CA THR A 61 9.35 1.40 1.61
C THR A 61 10.02 1.17 0.25
N GLU A 62 9.98 -0.07 -0.25
CA GLU A 62 10.44 -0.39 -1.61
C GLU A 62 9.65 0.37 -2.66
N MET A 63 8.32 0.36 -2.55
CA MET A 63 7.45 1.10 -3.47
C MET A 63 7.74 2.60 -3.44
N GLN A 64 7.99 3.17 -2.26
CA GLN A 64 8.33 4.58 -2.12
C GLN A 64 9.67 4.90 -2.81
N ARG A 65 10.68 4.04 -2.69
CA ARG A 65 11.96 4.22 -3.40
C ARG A 65 11.77 4.20 -4.91
N HIS A 66 11.00 3.24 -5.43
CA HIS A 66 10.67 3.21 -6.86
C HIS A 66 9.89 4.44 -7.30
N TYR A 67 8.90 4.88 -6.53
CA TYR A 67 8.10 6.05 -6.84
C TYR A 67 8.96 7.31 -6.98
N VAL A 68 9.88 7.56 -6.04
CA VAL A 68 10.79 8.71 -6.10
C VAL A 68 11.70 8.63 -7.33
N MET A 69 12.30 7.47 -7.58
CA MET A 69 13.17 7.26 -8.74
C MET A 69 12.44 7.52 -10.06
N TYR A 70 11.22 6.99 -10.20
CA TYR A 70 10.41 7.23 -11.40
C TYR A 70 10.01 8.70 -11.55
N TYR A 71 9.71 9.39 -10.45
CA TYR A 71 9.37 10.81 -10.47
C TYR A 71 10.56 11.66 -10.96
N GLU A 72 11.74 11.45 -10.40
CA GLU A 72 12.96 12.17 -10.78
C GLU A 72 13.34 11.91 -12.23
N MET A 73 13.31 10.64 -12.65
CA MET A 73 13.63 10.25 -14.03
C MET A 73 12.64 10.84 -15.03
N SER A 74 11.33 10.74 -14.75
CA SER A 74 10.29 11.29 -15.63
C SER A 74 10.42 12.81 -15.76
N TYR A 75 10.74 13.51 -14.68
CA TYR A 75 10.96 14.95 -14.70
C TYR A 75 12.19 15.33 -15.55
N GLY A 76 13.31 14.61 -15.40
CA GLY A 76 14.51 14.82 -16.21
C GLY A 76 14.27 14.61 -17.71
N LEU A 77 13.58 13.52 -18.07
CA LEU A 77 13.19 13.25 -19.45
C LEU A 77 12.22 14.30 -19.99
N ASN A 78 11.28 14.77 -19.17
CA ASN A 78 10.32 15.79 -19.58
C ASN A 78 11.00 17.12 -19.94
N ILE A 79 12.01 17.54 -19.15
CA ILE A 79 12.81 18.73 -19.46
C ILE A 79 13.58 18.54 -20.76
N GLU A 80 14.29 17.41 -20.90
CA GLU A 80 15.13 17.16 -22.06
C GLU A 80 14.30 17.06 -23.34
N MET A 81 13.12 16.43 -23.28
CA MET A 81 12.16 16.40 -24.38
C MET A 81 11.73 17.81 -24.79
N HIS A 82 11.33 18.67 -23.85
CA HIS A 82 10.93 20.05 -24.18
C HIS A 82 12.09 20.88 -24.76
N LYS A 83 13.32 20.63 -24.30
CA LYS A 83 14.53 21.28 -24.82
C LYS A 83 14.86 20.82 -26.24
N GLN A 84 14.76 19.52 -26.52
CA GLN A 84 14.96 18.98 -27.87
C GLN A 84 13.90 19.49 -28.83
N LEU A 85 12.62 19.48 -28.44
CA LEU A 85 11.53 20.07 -29.23
C LEU A 85 11.80 21.54 -29.56
N PHE A 86 12.23 22.34 -28.58
CA PHE A 86 12.59 23.75 -28.81
C PHE A 86 13.75 23.91 -29.80
N THR A 87 14.76 23.02 -29.73
CA THR A 87 15.95 23.08 -30.58
C THR A 87 15.66 22.62 -32.01
N GLU A 88 14.93 21.51 -32.16
CA GLU A 88 14.49 20.99 -33.47
C GLU A 88 13.59 21.99 -34.20
N ASP A 89 12.63 22.61 -33.50
CA ASP A 89 11.77 23.64 -34.08
C ASP A 89 12.60 24.86 -34.55
N SER A 90 13.59 25.29 -33.76
CA SER A 90 14.47 26.41 -34.13
C SER A 90 15.40 26.09 -35.31
N CYS A 91 15.82 24.83 -35.45
CA CYS A 91 16.69 24.39 -36.56
C CYS A 91 15.90 24.15 -37.86
N ARG A 92 14.59 23.90 -37.79
CA ARG A 92 13.74 23.65 -38.97
C ARG A 92 13.08 24.91 -39.54
N LEU A 93 12.89 25.95 -38.74
CA LEU A 93 12.32 27.22 -39.20
C LEU A 93 13.37 28.08 -39.90
N PRO A 94 13.06 28.74 -41.05
CA PRO A 94 13.95 29.73 -41.62
C PRO A 94 14.21 30.87 -40.63
N LEU A 95 15.41 31.47 -40.67
CA LEU A 95 15.93 32.43 -39.68
C LEU A 95 14.95 33.57 -39.30
N ASN A 96 14.14 34.02 -40.26
CA ASN A 96 13.11 35.05 -40.06
C ASN A 96 11.94 34.56 -39.20
N GLU A 97 11.46 33.34 -39.40
CA GLU A 97 10.35 32.74 -38.64
C GLU A 97 10.80 32.33 -37.23
N ALA A 98 12.02 31.81 -37.08
CA ALA A 98 12.60 31.47 -35.78
C ALA A 98 12.74 32.71 -34.87
N LEU A 99 13.14 33.87 -35.43
CA LEU A 99 13.27 35.13 -34.69
C LEU A 99 11.92 35.64 -34.17
N ILE A 100 10.87 35.54 -34.99
CA ILE A 100 9.49 35.92 -34.62
C ILE A 100 8.98 35.00 -33.51
N LEU A 101 9.16 33.68 -33.65
CA LEU A 101 8.69 32.71 -32.66
C LEU A 101 9.40 32.89 -31.30
N MET A 102 10.70 33.20 -31.30
CA MET A 102 11.45 33.54 -30.08
C MET A 102 10.93 34.83 -29.43
N HIS A 103 10.61 35.86 -30.22
CA HIS A 103 10.06 37.12 -29.71
C HIS A 103 8.68 36.90 -29.06
N MET A 104 7.80 36.14 -29.73
CA MET A 104 6.47 35.80 -29.23
C MET A 104 6.54 34.99 -27.94
N LYS A 105 7.45 34.00 -27.84
CA LYS A 105 7.66 33.21 -26.60
C LYS A 105 8.28 34.02 -25.44
N LYS A 106 8.96 35.13 -25.72
CA LYS A 106 9.51 36.04 -24.71
C LYS A 106 8.44 37.00 -24.19
N CYS A 107 7.61 37.52 -25.09
CA CYS A 107 6.47 38.39 -24.76
C CYS A 107 5.41 37.67 -23.90
N HIS A 108 5.14 36.38 -24.16
CA HIS A 108 4.17 35.61 -23.38
C HIS A 108 4.69 35.19 -21.98
N ARG A 109 5.98 35.38 -21.68
CA ARG A 109 6.59 35.03 -20.39
C ARG A 109 6.79 36.23 -19.45
N THR A 110 6.51 37.44 -19.92
CA THR A 110 6.45 38.71 -19.16
C THR A 110 5.00 39.09 -18.90
#